data_AF-A0A0G0HCL7-F1
#
_entry.id   AF-A0A0G0HCL7-F1
#
_cell.length_a   1.000
_cell.length_b   1.000
_cell.length_c   1.000
_cell.angle_alpha   90.00
_cell.angle_beta   90.00
_cell.angle_gamma   90.00
#
_symmetry.space_group_name_H-M   'P 1'
#
loop_
_entity.id
_entity.type
_entity.pdbx_description
1 polymer ?
#
loop_
_entity_poly.entity_id
_entity_poly.type
_entity_poly.pdbx_seq_one_letter_code
_entity_poly.pdbx_strand_id
1 'polypeptide(L)'
;MDTNKKNYSKFSLILVLCLLVRLIPLRAPNIEPILATTMPFGHAYGAFIGFSFAVLSILLYDGLTGTLGVQTFFTAGAYGVIGLWSASYFKKNKANKWNFVRFAIIGTLFFDAFTGLTVGPLFFHQTFLGSLVGQIPFTALHLLGNVIFALTLSPAIYKFLIKKREKEFLANINILNPKTT
;
A
#
# COMPACT_ATOMS: atom_id res chain seq x y z
N MET A 1 -15.10 -16.39 18.23
CA MET A 1 -13.94 -15.49 18.47
C MET A 1 -13.03 -15.41 17.23
N ASP A 2 -13.54 -15.63 16.01
CA ASP A 2 -12.72 -16.06 14.87
C ASP A 2 -12.65 -15.10 13.67
N THR A 3 -13.48 -14.05 13.65
CA THR A 3 -13.50 -13.04 12.58
C THR A 3 -12.23 -12.19 12.59
N ASN A 4 -11.73 -11.80 13.77
CA ASN A 4 -10.48 -11.06 13.90
C ASN A 4 -9.27 -11.88 13.44
N LYS A 5 -9.15 -13.14 13.89
CA LYS A 5 -8.05 -14.05 13.51
C LYS A 5 -7.95 -14.24 11.98
N LYS A 6 -9.09 -14.29 11.30
CA LYS A 6 -9.17 -14.45 9.83
C LYS A 6 -8.73 -13.20 9.05
N ASN A 7 -8.85 -12.00 9.61
CA ASN A 7 -8.35 -10.76 9.00
C ASN A 7 -6.83 -10.63 9.13
N TYR A 8 -6.26 -10.95 10.30
CA TYR A 8 -4.82 -10.96 10.52
C TYR A 8 -4.08 -11.97 9.63
N SER A 9 -4.70 -13.11 9.31
CA SER A 9 -4.13 -14.09 8.39
C SER A 9 -3.97 -13.54 6.96
N LYS A 10 -4.97 -12.82 6.43
CA LYS A 10 -4.86 -12.19 5.10
C LYS A 10 -3.85 -11.05 5.09
N PHE A 11 -3.85 -10.25 6.16
CA PHE A 11 -2.87 -9.19 6.35
C PHE A 11 -1.45 -9.76 6.27
N SER A 12 -1.17 -10.78 7.07
CA SER A 12 0.15 -11.43 7.11
C SER A 12 0.51 -12.08 5.78
N LEU A 13 -0.42 -12.78 5.14
CA LEU A 13 -0.20 -13.41 3.84
C LEU A 13 0.17 -12.38 2.76
N ILE A 14 -0.61 -11.31 2.62
CA ILE A 14 -0.35 -10.28 1.60
C ILE A 14 0.91 -9.49 1.95
N LEU A 15 1.19 -9.27 3.24
CA LEU A 15 2.43 -8.64 3.69
C LEU A 15 3.64 -9.48 3.27
N VAL A 16 3.63 -10.78 3.56
CA VAL A 16 4.71 -11.70 3.14
C VAL A 16 4.85 -11.73 1.62
N LEU A 17 3.75 -11.84 0.86
CA LEU A 17 3.81 -11.80 -0.61
C LEU A 17 4.39 -10.48 -1.13
N CYS A 18 4.00 -9.35 -0.52
CA CYS A 18 4.55 -8.04 -0.85
C CYS A 18 6.06 -7.99 -0.60
N LEU A 19 6.52 -8.51 0.54
CA LEU A 19 7.95 -8.61 0.87
C LEU A 19 8.70 -9.52 -0.10
N LEU A 20 8.16 -10.69 -0.44
CA LEU A 20 8.80 -11.63 -1.38
C LEU A 20 8.98 -11.02 -2.77
N VAL A 21 7.97 -10.29 -3.29
CA VAL A 21 8.10 -9.58 -4.57
C VAL A 21 9.21 -8.53 -4.50
N ARG A 22 9.38 -7.87 -3.34
CA ARG A 22 10.45 -6.91 -3.12
C ARG A 22 11.83 -7.54 -2.97
N LEU A 23 11.93 -8.83 -2.66
CA LEU A 23 13.21 -9.54 -2.59
C LEU A 23 13.68 -10.06 -3.96
N ILE A 24 12.88 -9.90 -5.03
CA ILE A 24 13.28 -10.31 -6.38
C ILE A 24 14.48 -9.45 -6.84
N PRO A 25 15.61 -10.07 -7.22
CA PRO A 25 16.78 -9.32 -7.70
C PRO A 25 16.49 -8.65 -9.05
N LEU A 26 17.22 -7.57 -9.36
CA LEU A 26 17.14 -6.83 -10.64
C LEU A 26 15.78 -6.17 -10.94
N ARG A 27 14.93 -5.99 -9.94
CA ARG A 27 13.71 -5.19 -10.09
C ARG A 27 14.04 -3.70 -10.25
N ALA A 28 13.24 -3.02 -11.05
CA ALA A 28 13.32 -1.57 -11.19
C ALA A 28 13.10 -0.86 -9.82
N PRO A 29 13.84 0.23 -9.54
CA PRO A 29 13.66 1.00 -8.32
C PRO A 29 12.20 1.44 -8.15
N ASN A 30 11.66 1.29 -6.94
CA ASN A 30 10.30 1.68 -6.56
C ASN A 30 9.15 1.10 -7.41
N ILE A 31 9.38 0.07 -8.22
CA ILE A 31 8.29 -0.74 -8.78
C ILE A 31 7.95 -1.84 -7.76
N GLU A 32 7.10 -1.48 -6.80
CA GLU A 32 6.75 -2.36 -5.68
C GLU A 32 5.22 -2.44 -5.48
N PRO A 33 4.69 -3.58 -5.00
CA PRO A 33 3.25 -3.73 -4.80
C PRO A 33 2.72 -3.02 -3.54
N ILE A 34 3.50 -2.15 -2.87
CA ILE A 34 3.12 -1.49 -1.60
C ILE A 34 1.90 -0.59 -1.77
N LEU A 35 1.91 0.30 -2.76
CA LEU A 35 0.79 1.22 -2.96
C LEU A 35 -0.46 0.43 -3.38
N ALA A 36 -0.25 -0.56 -4.25
CA ALA A 36 -1.30 -1.41 -4.80
C ALA A 36 -2.01 -2.27 -3.75
N THR A 37 -1.31 -2.64 -2.68
CA THR A 37 -1.83 -3.40 -1.53
C THR A 37 -2.40 -2.45 -0.46
N THR A 38 -1.73 -1.35 -0.17
CA THR A 38 -2.16 -0.35 0.83
C THR A 38 -3.56 0.21 0.52
N MET A 39 -3.83 0.57 -0.74
CA MET A 39 -5.13 1.10 -1.16
C MET A 39 -6.32 0.20 -0.79
N PRO A 40 -6.37 -1.08 -1.20
CA PRO A 40 -7.49 -1.96 -0.86
C PRO A 40 -7.53 -2.32 0.62
N PHE A 41 -6.40 -2.37 1.34
CA PHE A 41 -6.41 -2.57 2.80
C PHE A 41 -7.07 -1.39 3.53
N GLY A 42 -6.67 -0.16 3.21
CA GLY A 42 -7.27 1.02 3.84
C GLY A 42 -8.74 1.20 3.46
N HIS A 43 -9.14 0.82 2.25
CA HIS A 43 -10.55 0.83 1.88
C HIS A 43 -11.36 -0.28 2.59
N ALA A 44 -10.86 -1.52 2.61
CA ALA A 44 -11.60 -2.64 3.20
C ALA A 44 -11.66 -2.57 4.72
N TYR A 45 -10.56 -2.23 5.38
CA TYR A 45 -10.39 -2.35 6.83
C TYR A 45 -10.16 -1.02 7.56
N GLY A 46 -10.05 0.10 6.85
CA GLY A 46 -9.93 1.44 7.43
C GLY A 46 -8.50 1.94 7.58
N ALA A 47 -8.39 3.20 8.02
CA ALA A 47 -7.16 3.99 7.98
C ALA A 47 -6.00 3.35 8.75
N PHE A 48 -6.28 2.87 9.96
CA PHE A 48 -5.25 2.26 10.82
C PHE A 48 -4.63 1.01 10.19
N ILE A 49 -5.43 0.17 9.53
CA ILE A 49 -4.91 -1.05 8.88
C ILE A 49 -4.14 -0.70 7.60
N GLY A 50 -4.62 0.27 6.81
CA GLY A 50 -3.88 0.80 5.66
C GLY A 50 -2.51 1.38 6.07
N PHE A 51 -2.49 2.22 7.10
CA PHE A 51 -1.26 2.77 7.69
C PHE A 51 -0.32 1.67 8.19
N SER A 52 -0.83 0.75 9.00
CA SER A 52 -0.02 -0.31 9.61
C SER A 52 0.59 -1.22 8.55
N PHE A 53 -0.18 -1.58 7.51
CA PHE A 53 0.34 -2.36 6.39
C PHE A 53 1.50 -1.65 5.71
N ALA A 54 1.32 -0.37 5.39
CA ALA A 54 2.28 0.43 4.66
C ALA A 54 3.60 0.58 5.44
N VAL A 55 3.49 0.96 6.72
CA VAL A 55 4.66 1.13 7.61
C VAL A 55 5.37 -0.18 7.88
N LEU A 56 4.64 -1.25 8.23
CA LEU A 56 5.25 -2.55 8.51
C LEU A 56 5.92 -3.15 7.27
N SER A 57 5.33 -2.97 6.08
CA SER A 57 5.95 -3.42 4.83
C SER A 57 7.33 -2.80 4.63
N ILE A 58 7.46 -1.48 4.86
CA ILE A 58 8.75 -0.77 4.75
C ILE A 58 9.72 -1.24 5.83
N LEU A 59 9.34 -1.17 7.11
CA LEU A 59 10.23 -1.50 8.24
C LEU A 59 10.73 -2.94 8.19
N LEU A 60 9.86 -3.90 7.85
CA LEU A 60 10.25 -5.30 7.77
C LEU A 60 11.21 -5.54 6.61
N TYR A 61 10.94 -4.97 5.44
CA TYR A 61 11.85 -5.13 4.30
C TYR A 61 13.22 -4.54 4.62
N ASP A 62 13.28 -3.28 5.05
CA ASP A 62 14.54 -2.61 5.31
C ASP A 62 15.32 -3.30 6.44
N GLY A 63 14.62 -3.81 7.47
CA GLY A 63 15.21 -4.60 8.53
C GLY A 63 15.78 -5.94 8.02
N LEU A 64 15.06 -6.64 7.15
CA LEU A 64 15.49 -7.92 6.58
C LEU A 64 16.64 -7.77 5.59
N THR A 65 16.69 -6.68 4.83
CA THR A 65 17.76 -6.41 3.86
C THR A 65 18.94 -5.66 4.48
N GLY A 66 18.87 -5.27 5.76
CA GLY A 66 19.91 -4.49 6.43
C GLY A 66 20.07 -3.08 5.88
N THR A 67 19.02 -2.52 5.27
CA THR A 67 19.03 -1.19 4.62
C THR A 67 18.33 -0.11 5.45
N LEU A 68 18.14 -0.35 6.76
CA LEU A 68 17.58 0.64 7.68
C LEU A 68 18.43 1.91 7.69
N GLY A 69 17.78 3.05 7.51
CA GLY A 69 18.45 4.36 7.53
C GLY A 69 17.48 5.52 7.55
N VAL A 70 17.98 6.74 7.33
CA VAL A 70 17.16 7.96 7.27
C VAL A 70 16.03 7.81 6.24
N GLN A 71 16.35 7.23 5.08
CA GLN A 71 15.37 6.95 4.02
C GLN A 71 14.19 6.11 4.52
N THR A 72 14.41 5.15 5.42
CA THR A 72 13.34 4.30 5.98
C THR A 72 12.27 5.14 6.68
N PHE A 73 12.66 6.15 7.46
CA PHE A 73 11.72 7.00 8.18
C PHE A 73 10.85 7.83 7.23
N PHE A 74 11.46 8.40 6.18
CA PHE A 74 10.73 9.20 5.19
C PHE A 74 9.82 8.33 4.32
N THR A 75 10.28 7.16 3.89
CA THR A 75 9.49 6.24 3.07
C THR A 75 8.34 5.61 3.86
N ALA A 76 8.60 5.14 5.09
CA ALA A 76 7.56 4.63 5.99
C ALA A 76 6.55 5.73 6.36
N GLY A 77 7.02 6.95 6.63
CA GLY A 77 6.17 8.11 6.89
C GLY A 77 5.27 8.46 5.70
N ALA A 78 5.85 8.59 4.51
CA ALA A 78 5.12 8.91 3.29
C ALA A 78 4.06 7.85 2.97
N TYR A 79 4.45 6.57 2.95
CA TYR A 79 3.51 5.48 2.71
C TYR A 79 2.48 5.33 3.83
N GLY A 80 2.85 5.61 5.08
CA GLY A 80 1.93 5.66 6.21
C GLY A 80 0.84 6.71 5.99
N VAL A 81 1.21 7.94 5.62
CA VAL A 81 0.25 9.01 5.29
C VAL A 81 -0.66 8.61 4.13
N ILE A 82 -0.10 8.01 3.09
CA ILE A 82 -0.89 7.46 1.96
C ILE A 82 -1.85 6.37 2.45
N GLY A 83 -1.40 5.50 3.35
CA GLY A 83 -2.23 4.46 3.98
C GLY A 83 -3.41 5.04 4.76
N LEU A 84 -3.19 6.09 5.55
CA LEU A 84 -4.27 6.80 6.25
C LEU A 84 -5.24 7.44 5.24
N TRP A 85 -4.71 8.10 4.22
CA TRP A 85 -5.49 8.80 3.21
C TRP A 85 -6.35 7.85 2.36
N SER A 86 -5.88 6.62 2.11
CA SER A 86 -6.63 5.65 1.31
C SER A 86 -8.02 5.37 1.89
N ALA A 87 -8.16 5.28 3.21
CA ALA A 87 -9.45 5.03 3.83
C ALA A 87 -10.43 6.20 3.65
N SER A 88 -9.98 7.44 3.78
CA SER A 88 -10.84 8.61 3.59
C SER A 88 -11.17 8.84 2.11
N TYR A 89 -10.24 8.58 1.21
CA TYR A 89 -10.46 8.65 -0.23
C TYR A 89 -11.52 7.65 -0.70
N PHE A 90 -11.40 6.37 -0.34
CA PHE A 90 -12.34 5.34 -0.79
C PHE A 90 -13.64 5.27 0.04
N LYS A 91 -13.80 6.10 1.07
CA LYS A 91 -15.12 6.39 1.66
C LYS A 91 -15.99 7.22 0.71
N LYS A 92 -15.36 8.13 -0.04
CA LYS A 92 -16.04 9.04 -0.98
C LYS A 92 -16.07 8.52 -2.41
N ASN A 93 -15.23 7.53 -2.72
CA ASN A 93 -15.02 7.02 -4.08
C ASN A 93 -15.25 5.51 -4.14
N LYS A 94 -15.95 5.03 -5.19
CA LYS A 94 -16.17 3.60 -5.42
C LYS A 94 -14.83 2.88 -5.66
N ALA A 95 -14.67 1.67 -5.12
CA ALA A 95 -13.50 0.83 -5.37
C ALA A 95 -13.54 0.14 -6.74
N ASN A 96 -13.33 0.94 -7.79
CA ASN A 96 -13.11 0.47 -9.15
C ASN A 96 -11.66 0.73 -9.58
N LYS A 97 -11.23 0.07 -10.66
CA LYS A 97 -9.86 0.18 -11.20
C LYS A 97 -9.41 1.63 -11.44
N TRP A 98 -10.31 2.50 -11.89
CA TRP A 98 -9.97 3.88 -12.22
C TRP A 98 -9.74 4.76 -10.99
N ASN A 99 -10.49 4.54 -9.91
CA ASN A 99 -10.25 5.23 -8.65
C ASN A 99 -8.98 4.73 -7.96
N PHE A 100 -8.63 3.44 -8.12
CA PHE A 100 -7.30 2.95 -7.71
C PHE A 100 -6.18 3.63 -8.51
N VAL A 101 -6.32 3.77 -9.83
CA VAL A 101 -5.34 4.49 -10.66
C VAL A 101 -5.20 5.96 -10.26
N ARG A 102 -6.31 6.68 -10.10
CA ARG A 102 -6.28 8.09 -9.67
C ARG A 102 -5.59 8.26 -8.33
N PHE A 103 -5.92 7.39 -7.37
CA PHE A 103 -5.24 7.38 -6.08
C PHE A 103 -3.75 7.07 -6.23
N ALA A 104 -3.39 6.08 -7.03
CA ALA A 104 -2.02 5.69 -7.26
C ALA A 104 -1.19 6.83 -7.86
N ILE A 105 -1.74 7.58 -8.83
CA ILE A 105 -1.07 8.75 -9.43
C ILE A 105 -0.78 9.80 -8.35
N ILE A 106 -1.81 10.23 -7.61
CA ILE A 106 -1.65 11.28 -6.59
C ILE A 106 -0.73 10.82 -5.46
N GLY A 107 -0.90 9.57 -5.00
CA GLY A 107 -0.08 8.97 -3.95
C GLY A 107 1.38 8.84 -4.36
N THR A 108 1.66 8.47 -5.62
CA THR A 108 3.04 8.40 -6.15
C THR A 108 3.67 9.77 -6.21
N LEU A 109 2.96 10.76 -6.76
CA LEU A 109 3.45 12.15 -6.83
C LEU A 109 3.73 12.72 -5.43
N PHE A 110 2.84 12.47 -4.46
CA PHE A 110 3.06 12.87 -3.07
C PHE A 110 4.29 12.18 -2.48
N PHE A 111 4.41 10.85 -2.63
CA PHE A 111 5.53 10.08 -2.12
C PHE A 111 6.86 10.60 -2.68
N ASP A 112 6.93 10.79 -3.99
CA ASP A 112 8.14 11.18 -4.69
C ASP A 112 8.53 12.63 -4.41
N ALA A 113 7.55 13.54 -4.35
CA ALA A 113 7.81 14.91 -3.93
C ALA A 113 8.30 14.95 -2.47
N PHE A 114 7.66 14.19 -1.57
CA PHE A 114 8.02 14.18 -0.17
C PHE A 114 9.37 13.53 0.09
N THR A 115 9.69 12.41 -0.55
CA THR A 115 10.94 11.67 -0.31
C THR A 115 12.08 12.21 -1.17
N GLY A 116 11.87 12.34 -2.48
CA GLY A 116 12.88 12.74 -3.46
C GLY A 116 13.38 14.16 -3.24
N LEU A 117 12.48 15.12 -3.00
CA LEU A 117 12.82 16.53 -2.85
C LEU A 117 13.25 16.92 -1.43
N THR A 118 13.19 15.99 -0.46
CA THR A 118 13.63 16.26 0.92
C THR A 118 14.89 15.49 1.29
N VAL A 119 14.94 14.17 1.08
CA VAL A 119 16.02 13.35 1.62
C VAL A 119 17.36 13.72 0.98
N GLY A 120 17.40 13.84 -0.35
CA GLY A 120 18.60 14.28 -1.09
C GLY A 120 19.13 15.63 -0.60
N PRO A 121 18.32 16.70 -0.65
CA PRO A 121 18.78 18.02 -0.21
C PRO A 121 19.13 18.13 1.28
N LEU A 122 18.35 17.48 2.16
CA LEU A 122 18.55 17.63 3.61
C LEU A 122 19.70 16.77 4.15
N PHE A 123 19.93 15.58 3.60
CA PHE A 123 20.86 14.60 4.19
C PHE A 123 22.06 14.26 3.30
N PHE A 124 22.00 14.56 1.99
CA PHE A 124 23.06 14.22 1.04
C PHE A 124 23.64 15.46 0.34
N HIS A 125 23.31 16.66 0.81
CA HIS A 125 23.80 17.94 0.26
C HIS A 125 23.57 18.11 -1.25
N GLN A 126 22.58 17.39 -1.80
CA GLN A 126 22.20 17.53 -3.19
C GLN A 126 21.53 18.90 -3.39
N THR A 127 21.83 19.60 -4.48
CA THR A 127 21.09 20.82 -4.80
C THR A 127 19.62 20.48 -5.04
N PHE A 128 18.70 21.37 -4.64
CA PHE A 128 17.27 21.17 -4.87
C PHE A 128 16.97 20.94 -6.35
N LEU A 129 17.59 21.73 -7.25
CA LEU A 129 17.43 21.56 -8.69
C LEU A 129 17.96 20.21 -9.19
N GLY A 130 19.09 19.73 -8.65
CA GLY A 130 19.63 18.42 -8.97
C GLY A 130 18.71 17.29 -8.53
N SER A 131 18.12 17.40 -7.33
CA SER A 131 17.11 16.47 -6.83
C SER A 131 15.86 16.48 -7.71
N LEU A 132 15.34 17.66 -8.06
CA LEU A 132 14.16 17.81 -8.91
C LEU A 132 14.35 17.19 -10.30
N VAL A 133 15.47 17.45 -10.96
CA VAL A 133 15.77 16.90 -12.29
C VAL A 133 15.94 15.38 -12.22
N GLY A 134 16.67 14.88 -11.23
CA GLY A 134 16.85 13.43 -11.02
C GLY A 134 15.53 12.72 -10.67
N GLN A 135 14.59 13.43 -10.05
CA GLN A 135 13.30 12.89 -9.66
C GLN A 135 12.38 12.62 -10.87
N ILE A 136 12.49 13.38 -11.96
CA ILE A 136 11.62 13.23 -13.14
C ILE A 136 11.63 11.79 -13.72
N PRO A 137 12.78 11.23 -14.14
CA PRO A 137 12.81 9.87 -14.69
C PRO A 137 12.41 8.81 -13.66
N PHE A 138 12.78 9.01 -12.39
CA PHE A 138 12.43 8.12 -11.30
C PHE A 138 10.90 8.09 -11.07
N THR A 139 10.27 9.26 -11.03
CA THR A 139 8.83 9.41 -10.85
C THR A 139 8.05 8.87 -12.04
N ALA A 140 8.54 9.03 -13.27
CA ALA A 140 7.91 8.42 -14.44
C ALA A 140 7.87 6.88 -14.33
N LEU A 141 8.99 6.27 -13.93
CA LEU A 141 9.08 4.82 -13.73
C LEU A 141 8.21 4.33 -12.56
N HIS A 142 8.23 5.06 -11.45
CA HIS A 142 7.42 4.75 -10.27
C HIS A 142 5.92 4.87 -10.56
N LEU A 143 5.49 5.92 -11.27
CA LEU A 143 4.12 6.09 -11.74
C LEU A 143 3.69 4.94 -12.63
N LEU A 144 4.51 4.56 -13.61
CA LEU A 144 4.18 3.46 -14.52
C LEU A 144 3.93 2.16 -13.73
N GLY A 145 4.84 1.81 -12.82
CA GLY A 145 4.69 0.62 -11.96
C GLY A 145 3.42 0.67 -11.12
N ASN A 146 3.18 1.78 -10.41
CA ASN A 146 2.03 1.95 -9.54
C ASN A 146 0.70 1.96 -10.31
N VAL A 147 0.65 2.56 -11.50
CA VAL A 147 -0.55 2.55 -12.36
C VAL A 147 -0.84 1.14 -12.86
N ILE A 148 0.17 0.38 -13.29
CA ILE A 148 -0.01 -1.01 -13.73
C ILE A 148 -0.54 -1.86 -12.57
N PHE A 149 0.06 -1.77 -11.39
CA PHE A 149 -0.44 -2.51 -10.21
C PHE A 149 -1.81 -2.01 -9.74
N ALA A 150 -2.12 -0.72 -9.85
CA ALA A 150 -3.44 -0.19 -9.52
C ALA A 150 -4.54 -0.68 -10.47
N LEU A 151 -4.22 -0.89 -11.75
CA LEU A 151 -5.15 -1.45 -12.74
C LEU A 151 -5.40 -2.93 -12.52
N THR A 152 -4.37 -3.68 -12.12
CA THR A 152 -4.38 -5.15 -12.10
C THR A 152 -4.50 -5.72 -10.70
N LEU A 153 -3.55 -5.40 -9.84
CA LEU A 153 -3.36 -6.00 -8.52
C LEU A 153 -4.34 -5.44 -7.48
N SER A 154 -4.57 -4.13 -7.43
CA SER A 154 -5.46 -3.52 -6.42
C SER A 154 -6.90 -4.02 -6.47
N PRO A 155 -7.55 -4.13 -7.65
CA PRO A 155 -8.90 -4.69 -7.74
C PRO A 155 -8.95 -6.16 -7.34
N ALA A 156 -7.93 -6.94 -7.68
CA ALA A 156 -7.83 -8.36 -7.34
C ALA A 156 -7.70 -8.56 -5.82
N ILE A 157 -6.80 -7.80 -5.18
CA ILE A 157 -6.65 -7.80 -3.72
C ILE A 157 -7.96 -7.35 -3.07
N TYR A 158 -8.56 -6.25 -3.53
CA TYR A 158 -9.80 -5.75 -2.95
C TYR A 158 -10.90 -6.82 -2.95
N LYS A 159 -11.13 -7.47 -4.11
CA LYS A 159 -12.08 -8.60 -4.23
C LYS A 159 -11.74 -9.73 -3.27
N PHE A 160 -10.46 -10.10 -3.15
CA PHE A 160 -10.03 -11.12 -2.20
C PHE A 160 -10.30 -10.74 -0.74
N LEU A 161 -10.13 -9.46 -0.38
CA LEU A 161 -10.43 -8.95 0.96
C LEU A 161 -11.93 -9.00 1.25
N ILE A 162 -12.78 -8.48 0.35
CA ILE A 162 -14.24 -8.35 0.58
C ILE A 162 -15.04 -9.64 0.38
N LYS A 163 -14.66 -10.53 -0.55
CA LYS A 163 -15.42 -11.77 -0.85
C LYS A 163 -15.55 -12.68 0.37
N LYS A 164 -14.59 -12.61 1.30
CA LYS A 164 -14.67 -13.36 2.58
C LYS A 164 -15.51 -12.62 3.62
N ARG A 165 -15.48 -11.28 3.65
CA ARG A 165 -16.30 -10.48 4.58
C ARG A 165 -17.79 -10.75 4.35
N GLU A 166 -18.22 -10.80 3.10
CA GLU A 166 -19.61 -11.12 2.75
C GLU A 166 -19.99 -12.53 3.22
N LYS A 167 -19.13 -13.53 2.99
CA LYS A 167 -19.33 -14.89 3.51
C LYS A 167 -19.37 -14.96 5.04
N GLU A 168 -18.50 -14.22 5.73
CA GLU A 168 -18.48 -14.15 7.20
C GLU A 168 -19.72 -13.47 7.76
N PHE A 169 -20.20 -12.41 7.11
CA PHE A 169 -21.45 -11.73 7.48
C PHE A 169 -22.66 -12.65 7.30
N LEU A 170 -22.79 -13.33 6.15
CA LEU A 170 -23.87 -14.28 5.88
C LEU A 170 -23.84 -15.48 6.84
N ALA A 171 -22.66 -16.00 7.18
CA ALA A 171 -22.51 -17.06 8.17
C ALA A 171 -22.99 -16.60 9.56
N ASN A 172 -22.66 -15.38 9.97
CA ASN A 172 -23.11 -14.85 11.26
C ASN A 172 -24.64 -14.63 11.30
N ILE A 173 -25.26 -14.19 10.21
CA ILE A 173 -26.73 -14.10 10.13
C ILE A 173 -27.38 -15.48 10.28
N ASN A 174 -26.87 -16.50 9.60
CA ASN A 174 -27.42 -17.86 9.70
C ASN A 174 -27.26 -18.49 11.09
N ILE A 175 -26.19 -18.13 11.83
CA ILE A 175 -26.02 -18.59 13.22
C ILE A 175 -27.03 -17.90 14.16
N LEU A 176 -27.32 -16.62 13.92
CA LEU A 176 -28.26 -15.85 14.74
C LEU A 176 -29.72 -16.15 14.41
N ASN A 177 -30.00 -16.69 13.22
CA ASN A 177 -31.31 -17.13 12.81
C ASN A 177 -31.21 -18.56 12.26
N PRO A 178 -30.97 -19.56 13.14
CA PRO A 178 -30.91 -20.94 12.69
C PRO A 178 -32.29 -21.27 12.13
N LYS A 179 -32.37 -21.53 10.82
CA LYS A 179 -33.59 -22.05 10.23
C LYS A 179 -33.90 -23.36 10.97
N THR A 180 -34.93 -23.32 11.81
CA THR A 180 -35.51 -24.49 12.46
C THR A 180 -35.94 -25.42 11.34
N THR A 181 -35.14 -26.45 11.11
CA THR A 181 -35.49 -27.59 10.27
C THR A 181 -35.79 -28.74 11.21
#